data_AF-A0A2J6HPG3-F1
#
_entry.id   AF-A0A2J6HPG3-F1
#
_cell.length_a   1.000
_cell.length_b   1.000
_cell.length_c   1.000
_cell.angle_alpha   90.00
_cell.angle_beta   90.00
_cell.angle_gamma   90.00
#
_symmetry.space_group_name_H-M   'P 1'
#
loop_
_entity.id
_entity.type
_entity.pdbx_description
1 polymer ?
#
loop_
_entity_poly.entity_id
_entity_poly.type
_entity_poly.pdbx_seq_one_letter_code
_entity_poly.pdbx_strand_id
1 'polypeptide(L)'
;MEIFIIALLTILASGIGTITGFGTSTILVPILLFYLPLPETLLVVGVIHFSGDIWKMILFRKGFYWKLILTFGLTGIIASFLGARIVFSASPEVLLR
;
A
#
# COMPACT_ATOMS: atom_id res chain seq x y z
N MET A 1 -14.32 19.60 -1.56
CA MET A 1 -15.21 18.48 -1.91
C MET A 1 -14.41 17.18 -2.12
N GLU A 2 -13.28 17.24 -2.83
CA GLU A 2 -12.40 16.09 -3.10
C GLU A 2 -11.82 15.44 -1.84
N ILE A 3 -11.30 16.22 -0.88
CA ILE A 3 -10.73 15.67 0.37
C ILE A 3 -11.76 14.84 1.14
N PHE A 4 -13.02 15.28 1.19
CA PHE A 4 -14.09 14.55 1.87
C PHE A 4 -14.37 13.21 1.17
N ILE A 5 -14.42 13.20 -0.16
CA ILE A 5 -14.62 11.98 -0.95
C ILE A 5 -13.44 11.01 -0.74
N ILE A 6 -12.21 11.50 -0.80
CA ILE A 6 -11.01 10.69 -0.57
C ILE A 6 -11.01 10.12 0.85
N ALA A 7 -11.39 10.91 1.86
CA ALA A 7 -11.48 10.44 3.24
C ALA A 7 -12.55 9.35 3.41
N LEU A 8 -13.74 9.55 2.83
CA LEU A 8 -14.82 8.56 2.86
C LEU A 8 -14.41 7.26 2.16
N LEU A 9 -13.85 7.36 0.96
CA LEU A 9 -13.33 6.21 0.21
C LEU A 9 -12.22 5.49 0.98
N THR A 10 -11.34 6.22 1.63
CA THR A 10 -10.26 5.67 2.46
C THR A 10 -10.83 4.84 3.61
N ILE A 11 -11.86 5.34 4.29
CA ILE A 11 -12.54 4.62 5.39
C ILE A 11 -13.19 3.33 4.85
N LEU A 12 -13.96 3.44 3.76
CA LEU A 12 -14.65 2.29 3.16
C LEU A 12 -13.66 1.23 2.67
N ALA A 13 -12.65 1.63 1.91
CA ALA A 13 -11.62 0.74 1.37
C ALA A 13 -10.80 0.08 2.49
N SER A 14 -10.48 0.81 3.57
CA SER A 14 -9.76 0.27 4.72
C SER A 14 -10.62 -0.70 5.52
N GLY A 15 -11.91 -0.41 5.70
CA GLY A 15 -12.85 -1.32 6.36
C GLY A 15 -13.02 -2.62 5.60
N ILE A 16 -13.30 -2.53 4.29
CA ILE A 16 -13.40 -3.70 3.40
C ILE A 16 -12.09 -4.49 3.44
N GLY A 17 -10.95 -3.83 3.20
CA GLY A 17 -9.64 -4.48 3.19
C GLY A 17 -9.25 -5.11 4.52
N THR A 18 -9.75 -4.61 5.65
CA THR A 18 -9.54 -5.23 6.97
C THR A 18 -10.35 -6.51 7.13
N ILE A 19 -11.60 -6.55 6.64
CA ILE A 19 -12.48 -7.72 6.74
C ILE A 19 -12.01 -8.83 5.79
N THR A 20 -11.67 -8.48 4.55
CA THR A 20 -11.29 -9.44 3.50
C THR A 20 -9.80 -9.81 3.55
N GLY A 21 -8.97 -9.04 4.26
CA GLY A 21 -7.52 -9.16 4.26
C GLY A 21 -6.82 -8.61 3.01
N PHE A 22 -7.57 -8.07 2.04
CA PHE A 22 -7.05 -7.51 0.79
C PHE A 22 -8.02 -6.47 0.22
N GLY A 23 -7.51 -5.41 -0.42
CA GLY A 23 -8.36 -4.57 -1.29
C GLY A 23 -8.28 -3.07 -1.08
N THR A 24 -7.61 -2.56 -0.04
CA THR A 24 -7.46 -1.10 0.15
C THR A 24 -6.82 -0.44 -1.08
N SER A 25 -5.69 -0.97 -1.56
CA SER A 25 -5.02 -0.48 -2.76
C SER A 25 -5.80 -0.80 -4.04
N THR A 26 -6.45 -1.96 -4.11
CA THR A 26 -7.26 -2.38 -5.26
C THR A 26 -8.44 -1.46 -5.52
N ILE A 27 -9.03 -0.89 -4.46
CA ILE A 27 -10.13 0.07 -4.55
C ILE A 27 -9.60 1.48 -4.80
N LEU A 28 -8.58 1.92 -4.05
CA LEU A 28 -8.13 3.31 -4.09
C LEU A 28 -7.35 3.68 -5.35
N VAL A 29 -6.47 2.79 -5.84
CA VAL A 29 -5.65 3.08 -7.04
C VAL A 29 -6.50 3.43 -8.26
N PRO A 30 -7.46 2.60 -8.72
CA PRO A 30 -8.25 2.93 -9.90
C PRO A 30 -9.09 4.20 -9.74
N ILE A 31 -9.52 4.52 -8.51
CA ILE A 31 -10.30 5.74 -8.26
C ILE A 31 -9.39 6.97 -8.30
N LEU A 32 -8.24 6.93 -7.62
CA LEU A 32 -7.33 8.07 -7.53
C LEU A 32 -6.65 8.38 -8.87
N LEU A 33 -6.46 7.39 -9.74
CA LEU A 33 -5.95 7.61 -11.10
C LEU A 33 -6.83 8.49 -11.98
N PHE A 34 -8.12 8.69 -11.63
CA PHE A 34 -8.96 9.68 -12.31
C PHE A 34 -8.61 11.13 -11.93
N TYR A 35 -7.89 11.34 -10.82
CA TYR A 35 -7.65 12.66 -10.24
C TYR A 35 -6.16 13.00 -10.11
N LEU A 36 -5.29 12.00 -9.95
CA LEU A 36 -3.87 12.16 -9.70
C LEU A 36 -3.06 11.30 -10.68
N PRO A 37 -1.86 11.75 -11.09
CA PRO A 37 -0.97 10.90 -11.87
C PRO A 37 -0.53 9.67 -11.05
N LEU A 38 -0.01 8.65 -11.75
CA LEU A 38 0.32 7.36 -11.13
C LEU A 38 1.32 7.49 -9.96
N PRO A 39 2.43 8.23 -10.05
CA PRO A 39 3.37 8.37 -8.93
C PRO A 39 2.72 8.93 -7.66
N GLU A 40 1.91 9.97 -7.79
CA GLU A 40 1.20 10.62 -6.71
C GLU A 40 0.12 9.70 -6.12
N THR A 41 -0.60 8.98 -6.98
CA THR A 41 -1.58 7.97 -6.56
C THR A 41 -0.91 6.89 -5.70
N LEU A 42 0.22 6.34 -6.15
CA LEU A 42 0.95 5.31 -5.42
C LEU A 42 1.47 5.82 -4.08
N LEU A 43 1.94 7.08 -4.03
CA LEU A 43 2.37 7.71 -2.79
C LEU A 43 1.21 7.83 -1.79
N VAL A 44 0.07 8.38 -2.21
CA VAL A 44 -1.11 8.56 -1.35
C VAL A 44 -1.65 7.23 -0.85
N VAL A 45 -1.79 6.24 -1.74
CA VAL A 45 -2.24 4.88 -1.36
C VAL A 45 -1.24 4.23 -0.42
N GLY A 46 0.07 4.40 -0.64
CA GLY A 46 1.11 3.90 0.25
C GLY A 46 0.99 4.45 1.66
N VAL A 47 0.77 5.76 1.82
CA VAL A 47 0.56 6.40 3.12
C VAL A 47 -0.70 5.87 3.82
N ILE A 48 -1.81 5.74 3.07
CA ILE A 48 -3.06 5.19 3.60
C ILE A 48 -2.86 3.75 4.08
N HIS A 49 -2.21 2.92 3.26
CA HIS A 49 -1.96 1.52 3.58
C HIS A 49 -1.08 1.38 4.83
N PHE A 50 0.02 2.12 4.88
CA PHE A 50 0.93 2.11 6.02
C PHE A 50 0.23 2.54 7.32
N SER A 51 -0.57 3.61 7.26
CA SER A 51 -1.35 4.10 8.41
C SER A 51 -2.38 3.06 8.86
N GLY A 52 -3.07 2.42 7.91
CA GLY A 52 -4.03 1.35 8.18
C GLY A 52 -3.38 0.10 8.79
N ASP A 53 -2.17 -0.25 8.35
CA ASP A 53 -1.40 -1.36 8.90
C ASP A 53 -0.97 -1.08 10.34
N ILE A 54 -0.48 0.12 10.65
CA ILE A 54 -0.19 0.52 12.04
C ILE A 54 -1.44 0.35 12.91
N TRP A 55 -2.60 0.82 12.44
CA TRP A 55 -3.85 0.66 13.18
C TRP A 55 -4.24 -0.79 13.39
N LYS A 56 -4.15 -1.64 12.35
CA LYS A 56 -4.41 -3.08 12.46
C LYS A 56 -3.45 -3.73 13.46
N MET A 57 -2.17 -3.37 13.46
CA MET A 57 -1.18 -3.90 14.41
C MET A 57 -1.52 -3.51 15.86
N ILE A 58 -2.02 -2.30 16.09
CA ILE A 58 -2.48 -1.84 17.41
C ILE A 58 -3.75 -2.59 17.85
N LEU A 59 -4.75 -2.68 16.96
CA LEU A 59 -6.05 -3.31 17.25
C LEU A 59 -5.92 -4.83 17.44
N PHE A 60 -5.11 -5.50 16.62
CA PHE A 60 -4.92 -6.95 16.59
C PHE A 60 -3.60 -7.41 17.26
N ARG A 61 -3.16 -6.69 18.29
CA ARG A 61 -1.88 -6.92 19.00
C ARG A 61 -1.67 -8.33 19.58
N LYS A 62 -2.75 -9.10 19.80
CA LYS A 62 -2.66 -10.46 20.37
C LYS A 62 -2.14 -11.53 19.38
N GLY A 63 -1.96 -11.19 18.10
CA GLY A 63 -1.39 -12.07 17.07
C GLY A 63 0.01 -11.67 16.59
N PHE A 64 0.77 -10.93 17.40
CA PHE A 64 2.05 -10.38 16.99
C PHE A 64 3.17 -11.43 17.05
N TYR A 65 3.82 -11.72 15.92
CA TYR A 65 4.91 -12.71 15.81
C TYR A 65 6.21 -12.05 15.33
N TRP A 66 7.12 -11.74 16.26
CA TRP A 66 8.40 -11.07 15.96
C TRP A 66 9.24 -11.80 14.90
N LYS A 67 9.28 -13.14 14.95
CA LYS A 67 10.02 -13.93 13.96
C LYS A 67 9.49 -13.67 12.55
N LEU A 68 8.16 -13.67 12.36
CA LEU A 68 7.53 -13.38 11.06
C LEU A 68 7.89 -11.98 10.57
N ILE A 69 7.82 -10.97 11.44
CA ILE A 69 8.12 -9.59 11.07
C ILE A 69 9.58 -9.43 10.63
N LEU A 70 10.51 -10.07 11.34
CA LEU A 70 11.93 -10.01 11.00
C LEU A 70 12.26 -10.82 9.73
N THR A 71 11.65 -11.99 9.53
CA THR A 71 11.98 -12.84 8.36
C THR A 71 11.24 -12.43 7.10
N PHE A 72 9.99 -11.97 7.22
CA PHE A 72 9.14 -11.58 6.08
C PHE A 72 9.11 -10.07 5.89
N GLY A 73 8.84 -9.30 6.95
CA GLY A 73 8.73 -7.85 6.87
C GLY A 73 10.05 -7.18 6.48
N LEU A 74 11.13 -7.44 7.22
CA LEU A 74 12.44 -6.84 6.92
C LEU A 74 12.97 -7.27 5.55
N THR A 75 12.92 -8.57 5.24
CA THR A 75 13.32 -9.09 3.92
C THR A 75 12.49 -8.45 2.80
N GLY A 76 11.18 -8.32 3.01
CA GLY A 76 10.27 -7.66 2.07
C GLY A 76 10.61 -6.20 1.83
N ILE A 77 10.96 -5.45 2.88
CA ILE A 77 11.42 -4.05 2.76
C ILE A 77 12.69 -3.97 1.93
N ILE A 78 13.70 -4.80 2.25
CA ILE A 78 14.98 -4.81 1.53
C ILE A 78 14.76 -5.17 0.05
N ALA A 79 14.03 -6.25 -0.22
CA ALA A 79 13.75 -6.69 -1.59
C ALA A 79 12.96 -5.66 -2.39
N SER A 80 11.95 -5.01 -1.77
CA SER A 80 11.16 -3.96 -2.40
C SER A 80 12.00 -2.74 -2.74
N PHE A 81 12.89 -2.32 -1.83
CA PHE A 81 13.81 -1.21 -2.07
C PHE A 81 14.78 -1.52 -3.22
N LEU A 82 15.38 -2.71 -3.22
CA LEU A 82 16.26 -3.14 -4.31
C LEU A 82 15.51 -3.21 -5.65
N GLY A 83 14.30 -3.76 -5.66
CA GLY A 83 13.44 -3.80 -6.85
C GLY A 83 13.11 -2.40 -7.38
N ALA A 84 12.75 -1.46 -6.49
CA ALA A 84 12.49 -0.07 -6.87
C ALA A 84 13.73 0.63 -7.47
N ARG A 85 14.94 0.32 -6.97
CA ARG A 85 16.19 0.85 -7.53
C ARG A 85 16.47 0.33 -8.93
N ILE A 86 16.13 -0.93 -9.20
CA ILE A 86 16.31 -1.54 -10.53
C ILE A 86 15.51 -0.80 -11.59
N VAL A 87 14.29 -0.33 -11.27
CA VAL A 87 13.42 0.42 -12.20
C VAL A 87 14.14 1.63 -12.83
N PHE A 88 15.00 2.32 -12.07
CA PHE A 88 15.75 3.48 -12.57
C PHE A 88 16.97 3.12 -13.42
N SER A 89 17.43 1.88 -13.37
CA SER A 89 18.60 1.38 -14.12
C SER A 89 18.24 0.45 -15.28
N ALA A 90 17.02 -0.09 -15.30
CA ALA A 90 16.54 -1.01 -16.31
C ALA A 90 16.05 -0.27 -17.56
N SER A 91 16.24 -0.87 -18.73
CA SER A 91 15.72 -0.28 -19.97
C SER A 91 14.19 -0.43 -20.04
N PRO A 92 13.46 0.51 -20.66
CA PRO A 92 12.00 0.44 -20.78
C PRO A 92 11.51 -0.85 -21.43
N GLU A 93 12.27 -1.42 -22.36
CA GLU A 93 11.92 -2.67 -23.05
C GLU A 93 11.91 -3.88 -22.12
N VAL A 94 12.71 -3.85 -21.04
CA VAL A 94 12.71 -4.89 -20.01
C VAL A 94 11.56 -4.71 -19.04
N LEU A 95 11.19 -3.46 -18.74
CA LEU A 95 10.11 -3.14 -17.79
C LEU A 95 8.71 -3.30 -18.38
N LEU A 96 8.57 -3.21 -19.71
CA LEU A 96 7.31 -3.31 -20.43
C LEU A 96 7.04 -4.71 -21.02
N ARG A 97 7.93 -5.68 -20.79
CA ARG A 97 7.74 -7.09 -21.14
C ARG A 97 7.00 -7.83 -20.03
#